data_AF-A0A2R7P1D2-F1
#
_entry.id   AF-A0A2R7P1D2-F1
#
_cell.length_a   1.000
_cell.length_b   1.000
_cell.length_c   1.000
_cell.angle_alpha   90.00
_cell.angle_beta   90.00
_cell.angle_gamma   90.00
#
_symmetry.space_group_name_H-M   'P 1'
#
loop_
_entity.id
_entity.type
_entity.pdbx_description
1 polymer ?
#
loop_
_entity_poly.entity_id
_entity_poly.type
_entity_poly.pdbx_seq_one_letter_code
_entity_poly.pdbx_strand_id
1 'polypeptide(L)'
;MVEMFERMDIAGMTAAQVQPLEALIPPGWPDTWSELATSQYVTLISAPGAESVDASSLASLAIALTLGIAQDLGGTQPYIPVGAEVMSSARARRVIDLLKQGQGYRQVADTTGLTESRVRQIESEWRKQQLALRQGQLQLD
;
A
#
# COMPACT_ATOMS: atom_id res chain seq x y z
N MET A 1 12.57 3.14 10.49
CA MET A 1 11.73 2.62 9.39
C MET A 1 10.36 2.36 10.01
N VAL A 2 9.29 2.94 9.48
CA VAL A 2 7.95 2.71 10.02
C VAL A 2 7.50 1.31 9.58
N GLU A 3 7.16 0.46 10.54
CA GLU A 3 6.69 -0.89 10.26
C GLU A 3 5.17 -0.88 10.09
N MET A 4 4.69 -1.26 8.90
CA MET A 4 3.25 -1.38 8.63
C MET A 4 2.78 -2.81 8.87
N PHE A 5 1.61 -2.95 9.49
CA PHE A 5 0.91 -4.22 9.65
C PHE A 5 0.54 -4.84 8.29
N GLU A 6 0.07 -6.09 8.30
CA GLU A 6 -0.39 -6.75 7.08
C GLU A 6 -1.64 -6.06 6.55
N ARG A 7 -1.48 -5.34 5.43
CA ARG A 7 -2.55 -4.61 4.78
C ARG A 7 -3.17 -5.44 3.66
N MET A 8 -4.49 -5.43 3.59
CA MET A 8 -5.24 -6.01 2.47
C MET A 8 -4.85 -5.33 1.14
N ASP A 9 -4.83 -6.12 0.06
CA ASP A 9 -4.70 -5.58 -1.28
C ASP A 9 -6.05 -5.00 -1.73
N ILE A 10 -6.03 -3.77 -2.26
CA ILE A 10 -7.23 -3.10 -2.77
C ILE A 10 -7.91 -3.96 -3.83
N ALA A 11 -7.13 -4.63 -4.68
CA ALA A 11 -7.65 -5.51 -5.73
C ALA A 11 -8.37 -6.76 -5.18
N GLY A 12 -8.17 -7.10 -3.91
CA GLY A 12 -8.79 -8.25 -3.25
C GLY A 12 -10.06 -7.90 -2.45
N MET A 13 -10.48 -6.63 -2.44
CA MET A 13 -11.68 -6.23 -1.69
C MET A 13 -12.96 -6.73 -2.34
N THR A 14 -13.90 -7.17 -1.51
CA THR A 14 -15.27 -7.49 -1.94
C THR A 14 -16.12 -6.22 -2.01
N ALA A 15 -17.17 -6.24 -2.83
CA ALA A 15 -18.12 -5.12 -2.93
C ALA A 15 -18.73 -4.76 -1.56
N ALA A 16 -19.04 -5.76 -0.72
CA ALA A 16 -19.57 -5.52 0.63
C ALA A 16 -18.58 -4.79 1.55
N GLN A 17 -17.28 -5.02 1.40
CA GLN A 17 -16.26 -4.33 2.19
C GLN A 17 -16.10 -2.88 1.78
N VAL A 18 -16.23 -2.57 0.48
CA VAL A 18 -16.07 -1.22 -0.06
C VAL A 18 -17.31 -0.35 0.14
N GLN A 19 -18.50 -0.96 0.17
CA GLN A 19 -19.79 -0.27 0.23
C GLN A 19 -19.90 0.83 1.31
N PRO A 20 -19.40 0.67 2.55
CA PRO A 20 -19.47 1.73 3.55
C PRO A 20 -18.75 3.02 3.13
N LEU A 21 -17.66 2.91 2.38
CA LEU A 21 -16.93 4.06 1.84
C LEU A 21 -17.65 4.65 0.63
N GLU A 22 -18.06 3.82 -0.32
CA GLU A 22 -18.77 4.26 -1.53
C GLU A 22 -20.03 5.06 -1.21
N ALA A 23 -20.76 4.68 -0.16
CA ALA A 23 -21.95 5.40 0.30
C ALA A 23 -21.66 6.85 0.74
N LEU A 24 -20.41 7.18 1.06
CA LEU A 24 -19.99 8.51 1.51
C LEU A 24 -19.36 9.34 0.38
N ILE A 25 -19.04 8.73 -0.76
CA ILE A 25 -18.42 9.42 -1.89
C ILE A 25 -19.51 10.17 -2.67
N PRO A 26 -19.46 11.52 -2.75
CA PRO A 26 -20.47 12.27 -3.48
C PRO A 26 -20.30 12.12 -4.99
N PRO A 27 -21.39 12.23 -5.78
CA PRO A 27 -21.30 12.28 -7.23
C PRO A 27 -20.38 13.43 -7.69
N GLY A 28 -19.46 13.12 -8.61
CA GLY A 28 -18.52 14.10 -9.15
C GLY A 28 -17.31 14.42 -8.26
N TRP A 29 -17.09 13.65 -7.19
CA TRP A 29 -15.84 13.75 -6.43
C TRP A 29 -14.65 13.35 -7.32
N PRO A 30 -13.55 14.12 -7.36
CA PRO A 30 -12.42 13.81 -8.24
C PRO A 30 -11.82 12.42 -7.96
N ASP A 31 -11.49 11.69 -9.02
CA ASP A 31 -11.02 10.30 -8.95
C ASP A 31 -9.83 10.12 -8.00
N THR A 32 -8.86 11.03 -8.04
CA THR A 32 -7.68 10.99 -7.15
C THR A 32 -8.06 11.05 -5.66
N TRP A 33 -9.10 11.80 -5.29
CA TRP A 33 -9.57 11.85 -3.90
C TRP A 33 -10.30 10.57 -3.51
N SER A 34 -11.08 9.99 -4.43
CA SER A 34 -11.70 8.68 -4.25
C SER A 34 -10.64 7.58 -4.07
N GLU A 35 -9.56 7.61 -4.85
CA GLU A 35 -8.44 6.68 -4.73
C GLU A 35 -7.71 6.83 -3.39
N LEU A 36 -7.46 8.07 -2.95
CA LEU A 36 -6.84 8.34 -1.65
C LEU A 36 -7.73 7.86 -0.50
N ALA A 37 -9.02 8.20 -0.51
CA ALA A 37 -9.98 7.73 0.49
C ALA A 37 -10.08 6.21 0.54
N THR A 38 -10.08 5.55 -0.62
CA THR A 38 -10.06 4.09 -0.72
C THR A 38 -8.78 3.55 -0.08
N SER A 39 -7.62 4.11 -0.42
CA SER A 39 -6.34 3.67 0.15
C SER A 39 -6.28 3.83 1.68
N GLN A 40 -6.80 4.94 2.22
CA GLN A 40 -6.91 5.16 3.67
C GLN A 40 -7.86 4.16 4.32
N TYR A 41 -9.04 3.95 3.75
CA TYR A 41 -10.04 3.03 4.27
C TYR A 41 -9.53 1.58 4.32
N VAL A 42 -8.90 1.09 3.25
CA VAL A 42 -8.28 -0.26 3.24
C VAL A 42 -7.25 -0.40 4.34
N THR A 43 -6.46 0.66 4.58
CA THR A 43 -5.47 0.66 5.66
C THR A 43 -6.16 0.55 7.02
N LEU A 44 -7.21 1.34 7.25
CA LEU A 44 -7.97 1.35 8.50
C LEU A 44 -8.63 0.00 8.79
N ILE A 45 -9.32 -0.61 7.82
CA ILE A 45 -9.98 -1.91 8.03
C ILE A 45 -8.98 -3.08 8.15
N SER A 46 -7.72 -2.88 7.72
CA SER A 46 -6.66 -3.87 7.87
C SER A 46 -5.89 -3.70 9.18
N ALA A 47 -6.13 -2.63 9.94
CA ALA A 47 -5.41 -2.36 11.18
C ALA A 47 -5.78 -3.40 12.26
N PRO A 48 -4.82 -3.86 13.08
CA PRO A 48 -5.14 -4.71 14.23
C PRO A 48 -6.17 -4.05 15.15
N GLY A 49 -7.26 -4.76 15.46
CA GLY A 49 -8.35 -4.26 16.29
C GLY A 49 -9.44 -3.53 15.51
N ALA A 50 -9.30 -3.35 14.18
CA ALA A 50 -10.34 -2.73 13.35
C ALA A 50 -11.66 -3.49 13.38
N GLU A 51 -11.65 -4.80 13.65
CA GLU A 51 -12.84 -5.65 13.81
C GLU A 51 -13.74 -5.21 14.98
N SER A 52 -13.19 -4.45 15.93
CA SER A 52 -13.94 -3.89 17.07
C SER A 52 -14.57 -2.53 16.77
N VAL A 53 -14.28 -1.96 15.61
CA VAL A 53 -14.74 -0.64 15.18
C VAL A 53 -15.73 -0.80 14.03
N ASP A 54 -16.83 -0.06 14.09
CA ASP A 54 -17.83 -0.06 13.04
C ASP A 54 -17.24 0.41 11.68
N ALA A 55 -17.58 -0.30 10.61
CA ALA A 55 -17.02 -0.06 9.28
C ALA A 55 -17.42 1.32 8.72
N SER A 56 -18.64 1.80 9.00
CA SER A 56 -19.08 3.14 8.58
C SER A 56 -18.32 4.25 9.31
N SER A 57 -17.91 4.00 10.56
CA SER A 57 -17.04 4.91 11.31
C SER A 57 -15.63 4.96 10.72
N LEU A 58 -15.05 3.82 10.34
CA LEU A 58 -13.76 3.76 9.66
C LEU A 58 -13.81 4.42 8.26
N ALA A 59 -14.91 4.23 7.52
CA ALA A 59 -15.14 4.90 6.24
C ALA A 59 -15.22 6.42 6.40
N SER A 60 -15.96 6.90 7.39
CA SER A 60 -16.05 8.34 7.71
C SER A 60 -14.69 8.93 8.09
N LEU A 61 -13.89 8.18 8.87
CA LEU A 61 -12.53 8.59 9.21
C LEU A 61 -11.62 8.64 7.97
N ALA A 62 -11.74 7.68 7.05
CA ALA A 62 -10.99 7.69 5.79
C ALA A 62 -11.29 8.94 4.95
N ILE A 63 -12.57 9.33 4.84
CA ILE A 63 -12.97 10.58 4.17
C ILE A 63 -12.34 11.78 4.86
N ALA A 64 -12.41 11.86 6.20
CA ALA A 64 -11.85 12.97 6.96
C ALA A 64 -10.33 13.09 6.78
N LEU A 65 -9.60 11.98 6.78
CA LEU A 65 -8.15 11.95 6.53
C LEU A 65 -7.81 12.45 5.12
N THR A 66 -8.56 12.02 4.11
CA THR A 66 -8.38 12.49 2.73
C THR A 66 -8.63 13.98 2.59
N LEU A 67 -9.68 14.50 3.24
CA LEU A 67 -9.96 15.94 3.25
C LEU A 67 -8.88 16.74 4.00
N GLY A 68 -8.30 16.18 5.07
CA GLY A 68 -7.13 16.76 5.74
C GLY A 68 -5.94 16.90 4.79
N ILE A 69 -5.62 15.85 4.01
CA ILE A 69 -4.58 15.93 2.97
C ILE A 69 -4.89 17.04 1.96
N ALA A 70 -6.15 17.16 1.52
CA ALA A 70 -6.54 18.21 0.59
C ALA A 70 -6.38 19.62 1.18
N GLN A 71 -6.61 19.79 2.49
CA GLN A 71 -6.39 21.07 3.19
C GLN A 71 -4.91 21.41 3.29
N ASP A 72 -4.07 20.42 3.63
CA ASP A 72 -2.66 20.65 3.91
C ASP A 72 -1.81 20.73 2.65
N LEU A 73 -2.11 19.89 1.66
CA LEU A 73 -1.30 19.69 0.44
C LEU A 73 -2.02 20.12 -0.84
N GLY A 74 -3.24 20.64 -0.76
CA GLY A 74 -4.00 21.13 -1.90
C GLY A 74 -3.22 22.19 -2.69
N GLY A 75 -3.17 22.03 -4.02
CA GLY A 75 -2.42 22.92 -4.90
C GLY A 75 -0.91 22.62 -5.01
N THR A 76 -0.41 21.64 -4.24
CA THR A 76 0.95 21.10 -4.41
C THR A 76 0.91 19.85 -5.29
N GLN A 77 2.06 19.50 -5.90
CA GLN A 77 2.21 18.26 -6.67
C GLN A 77 3.30 17.38 -6.04
N PRO A 78 3.00 16.68 -4.93
CA PRO A 78 3.96 15.78 -4.32
C PRO A 78 4.21 14.58 -5.25
N TYR A 79 5.49 14.30 -5.53
CA TYR A 79 5.87 13.05 -6.18
C TYR A 79 5.81 11.90 -5.17
N ILE A 80 4.98 10.89 -5.46
CA ILE A 80 4.95 9.66 -4.68
C ILE A 80 5.92 8.68 -5.36
N PRO A 81 7.12 8.42 -4.79
CA PRO A 81 8.10 7.56 -5.42
C PRO A 81 7.59 6.12 -5.48
N VAL A 82 7.48 5.59 -6.69
CA VAL A 82 7.22 4.17 -6.91
C VAL A 82 8.43 3.39 -6.42
N GLY A 83 8.20 2.47 -5.51
CA GLY A 83 9.22 1.54 -5.06
C GLY A 83 10.17 2.07 -3.99
N ALA A 84 9.91 3.19 -3.30
CA ALA A 84 10.66 3.56 -2.08
C ALA A 84 10.27 2.68 -0.87
N GLU A 85 9.08 2.08 -0.93
CA GLU A 85 8.45 1.36 0.19
C GLU A 85 8.13 -0.11 -0.11
N VAL A 86 8.86 -0.76 -1.03
CA VAL A 86 8.71 -2.22 -1.24
C VAL A 86 8.87 -2.97 0.08
N MET A 87 9.75 -2.46 0.95
CA MET A 87 10.00 -3.01 2.27
C MET A 87 9.01 -2.53 3.35
N SER A 88 8.01 -1.69 3.08
CA SER A 88 7.06 -1.29 4.14
C SER A 88 6.03 -2.37 4.44
N SER A 89 5.63 -3.18 3.44
CA SER A 89 4.72 -4.31 3.65
C SER A 89 5.44 -5.55 4.22
N ALA A 90 4.93 -6.10 5.33
CA ALA A 90 5.46 -7.33 5.94
C ALA A 90 5.51 -8.51 4.95
N ARG A 91 4.52 -8.60 4.04
CA ARG A 91 4.43 -9.64 3.01
C ARG A 91 5.55 -9.54 1.98
N ALA A 92 5.90 -8.34 1.51
CA ALA A 92 7.03 -8.17 0.58
C ALA A 92 8.39 -8.47 1.23
N ARG A 93 8.58 -8.14 2.53
CA ARG A 93 9.79 -8.56 3.27
C ARG A 93 9.89 -10.07 3.32
N ARG A 94 8.79 -10.75 3.66
CA ARG A 94 8.71 -12.21 3.69
C ARG A 94 9.04 -12.84 2.33
N VAL A 95 8.59 -12.25 1.22
CA VAL A 95 8.98 -12.67 -0.14
C VAL A 95 10.50 -12.62 -0.31
N ILE A 96 11.14 -11.50 0.02
CA ILE A 96 12.60 -11.34 -0.12
C ILE A 96 13.36 -12.32 0.79
N ASP A 97 12.90 -12.56 2.01
CA ASP A 97 13.55 -13.49 2.94
C ASP A 97 13.49 -14.94 2.44
N LEU A 98 12.35 -15.37 1.90
CA LEU A 98 12.20 -16.71 1.30
C LEU A 98 13.08 -16.85 0.05
N LEU A 99 13.17 -15.82 -0.80
CA LEU A 99 14.06 -15.82 -1.96
C LEU A 99 15.53 -15.88 -1.55
N LYS A 100 15.94 -15.16 -0.50
CA LYS A 100 17.31 -15.23 0.05
C LYS A 100 17.66 -16.59 0.63
N GLN A 101 16.67 -17.34 1.12
CA GLN A 101 16.83 -18.73 1.55
C GLN A 101 16.94 -19.73 0.37
N GLY A 102 16.89 -19.25 -0.88
CA GLY A 102 17.05 -20.06 -2.08
C GLY A 102 15.76 -20.71 -2.60
N GLN A 103 14.59 -20.31 -2.09
CA GLN A 103 13.33 -20.83 -2.61
C GLN A 103 13.03 -20.29 -4.01
N GLY A 104 12.43 -21.14 -4.87
CA GLY A 104 12.03 -20.74 -6.21
C GLY A 104 10.77 -19.88 -6.21
N TYR A 105 10.58 -19.04 -7.24
CA TYR A 105 9.45 -18.08 -7.31
C TYR A 105 8.07 -18.72 -7.11
N ARG A 106 7.84 -19.92 -7.67
CA ARG A 106 6.59 -20.67 -7.49
C ARG A 106 6.34 -21.02 -6.03
N GLN A 107 7.34 -21.54 -5.35
CA GLN A 107 7.24 -21.92 -3.94
C GLN A 107 6.98 -20.69 -3.05
N VAL A 108 7.63 -19.56 -3.36
CA VAL A 108 7.41 -18.30 -2.65
C VAL A 108 6.00 -17.76 -2.89
N ALA A 109 5.51 -17.83 -4.13
CA ALA A 109 4.14 -17.45 -4.50
C ALA A 109 3.11 -18.24 -3.68
N ASP A 110 3.24 -19.57 -3.66
CA ASP A 110 2.36 -20.47 -2.90
C ASP A 110 2.41 -20.17 -1.39
N THR A 111 3.61 -19.94 -0.84
CA THR A 111 3.82 -19.67 0.59
C THR A 111 3.27 -18.30 1.04
N THR A 112 3.23 -17.33 0.14
CA THR A 112 2.84 -15.94 0.47
C THR A 112 1.45 -15.56 -0.05
N GLY A 113 0.77 -16.48 -0.75
CA GLY A 113 -0.53 -16.22 -1.37
C GLY A 113 -0.46 -15.20 -2.51
N LEU A 114 0.71 -15.01 -3.12
CA LEU A 114 0.93 -14.08 -4.22
C LEU A 114 1.02 -14.83 -5.55
N THR A 115 0.88 -14.12 -6.67
CA THR A 115 1.24 -14.68 -7.98
C THR A 115 2.75 -14.63 -8.21
N GLU A 116 3.30 -15.55 -9.02
CA GLU A 116 4.72 -15.51 -9.38
C GLU A 116 5.13 -14.17 -10.02
N SER A 117 4.24 -13.55 -10.80
CA SER A 117 4.48 -12.23 -11.40
C SER A 117 4.69 -11.16 -10.32
N ARG A 118 3.85 -11.16 -9.28
CA ARG A 118 3.96 -10.23 -8.16
C ARG A 118 5.23 -10.48 -7.35
N VAL A 119 5.62 -11.74 -7.14
CA VAL A 119 6.90 -12.11 -6.50
C VAL A 119 8.09 -11.53 -7.26
N ARG A 120 8.14 -11.70 -8.59
CA ARG A 120 9.21 -11.14 -9.44
C ARG A 120 9.25 -9.62 -9.42
N GLN A 121 8.08 -8.97 -9.42
CA GLN A 121 7.98 -7.52 -9.32
C GLN A 121 8.57 -7.02 -7.99
N ILE A 122 8.22 -7.65 -6.87
CA ILE A 122 8.76 -7.32 -5.55
C ILE A 122 10.29 -7.44 -5.54
N GLU A 123 10.84 -8.53 -6.08
CA GLU A 123 12.29 -8.72 -6.14
C GLU A 123 12.98 -7.67 -7.03
N SER A 124 12.42 -7.37 -8.20
CA SER A 124 12.95 -6.36 -9.13
C SER A 124 13.06 -5.00 -8.46
N GLU A 125 11.99 -4.56 -7.79
CA GLU A 125 11.98 -3.28 -7.09
C GLU A 125 12.94 -3.27 -5.89
N TRP A 126 13.02 -4.37 -5.12
CA TRP A 126 14.01 -4.50 -4.05
C TRP A 126 15.45 -4.39 -4.58
N ARG A 127 15.77 -5.04 -5.71
CA ARG A 127 17.11 -4.95 -6.34
C ARG A 127 17.42 -3.51 -6.77
N LYS A 128 16.46 -2.79 -7.36
CA LYS A 128 16.62 -1.36 -7.71
C LYS A 128 16.93 -0.52 -6.48
N GLN A 129 16.22 -0.71 -5.36
CA GLN A 129 16.51 -0.02 -4.09
C GLN A 129 17.93 -0.34 -3.58
N GLN A 130 18.34 -1.61 -3.60
CA GLN A 130 19.69 -2.00 -3.16
C GLN A 130 20.78 -1.40 -4.04
N LEU A 131 20.54 -1.27 -5.35
CA LEU A 131 21.45 -0.60 -6.27
C LEU A 131 21.52 0.90 -5.98
N ALA A 132 20.39 1.57 -5.78
CA ALA A 132 20.35 2.99 -5.42
C ALA A 132 21.06 3.29 -4.09
N LEU A 133 20.95 2.39 -3.11
CA LEU A 133 21.68 2.53 -1.82
C LEU A 133 23.20 2.32 -1.97
N ARG A 134 23.63 1.49 -2.93
CA ARG A 134 25.05 1.20 -3.19
C ARG A 134 25.71 2.23 -4.10
N GLN A 135 24.95 2.82 -5.02
CA GLN A 135 25.39 3.95 -5.83
C GLN A 135 25.33 5.20 -4.95
N GLY A 136 26.43 5.48 -4.23
CA GLY A 136 26.60 6.74 -3.53
C GLY A 136 26.37 7.92 -4.48
N GLN A 137 25.85 9.03 -3.96
CA GLN A 137 25.61 10.25 -4.73
C GLN A 137 26.92 10.66 -5.44
N LEU A 138 26.97 10.51 -6.76
CA LEU A 138 27.96 11.17 -7.59
C LEU A 138 27.64 12.67 -7.52
N GLN A 139 28.35 13.38 -6.66
CA GLN A 139 28.43 14.84 -6.76
C GLN A 139 29.15 15.14 -8.07
N LEU A 140 28.38 15.64 -9.04
CA LEU A 140 28.94 16.27 -10.23
C LEU A 140 29.13 17.74 -9.86
N ASP A 141 30.36 18.11 -9.52
CA ASP A 141 30.79 19.51 -9.40
C ASP A 141 30.77 20.20 -10.77
#